data_AF-A0A368TFQ9-F1
#
_entry.id   AF-A0A368TFQ9-F1
#
_cell.length_a   1.000
_cell.length_b   1.000
_cell.length_c   1.000
_cell.angle_alpha   90.00
_cell.angle_beta   90.00
_cell.angle_gamma   90.00
#
_symmetry.space_group_name_H-M   'P 1'
#
loop_
_entity.id
_entity.type
_entity.pdbx_description
1 polymer ?
#
loop_
_entity_poly.entity_id
_entity_poly.type
_entity_poly.pdbx_seq_one_letter_code
_entity_poly.pdbx_strand_id
1 'polypeptide(L)'
;MSNESKLTSQPGITPNVPDKLQAILAEYNALRFEIQNRSKSQNHILEIHIAMLAFISGIITSHPEYLKLLILIIPIESSIFGLWYLFHKFSIEEIGVHIKNEIEPRTNELVRCRAMLWEGYANRKITKSLESTFKKI
;
A
#
# COMPACT_ATOMS: atom_id res chain seq x y z
N MET A 1 -33.79 52.35 18.12
CA MET A 1 -32.41 52.56 17.62
C MET A 1 -31.85 51.19 17.31
N SER A 2 -31.71 50.91 16.01
CA SER A 2 -31.30 49.64 15.44
C SER A 2 -29.79 49.45 15.64
N ASN A 3 -29.38 48.33 16.22
CA ASN A 3 -27.97 47.91 16.21
C ASN A 3 -27.78 47.03 14.97
N GLU A 4 -27.17 47.62 13.94
CA GLU A 4 -26.79 46.90 12.73
C GLU A 4 -25.66 45.91 13.01
N SER A 5 -25.87 44.69 12.53
CA SER A 5 -24.91 43.61 12.42
C SER A 5 -23.70 44.05 11.60
N LYS A 6 -22.53 44.20 12.25
CA LYS A 6 -21.27 44.31 11.55
C LYS A 6 -20.75 42.90 11.24
N LEU A 7 -21.25 42.36 10.13
CA LEU A 7 -20.67 41.23 9.41
C LEU A 7 -19.30 41.68 8.87
N THR A 8 -18.25 41.58 9.67
CA THR A 8 -16.88 41.76 9.17
C THR A 8 -16.41 40.46 8.56
N SER A 9 -16.56 40.37 7.24
CA SER A 9 -15.94 39.41 6.34
C SER A 9 -14.45 39.27 6.69
N GLN A 10 -14.02 38.08 7.13
CA GLN A 10 -12.60 37.79 7.32
C GLN A 10 -11.89 37.73 5.96
N PRO A 11 -10.80 38.49 5.74
CA PRO A 11 -10.04 38.43 4.51
C PRO A 11 -9.11 37.20 4.52
N GLY A 12 -9.37 36.25 3.63
CA GLY A 12 -8.38 35.34 3.04
C GLY A 12 -7.55 34.49 4.01
N ILE A 13 -8.10 33.36 4.47
CA ILE A 13 -7.30 32.27 5.05
C ILE A 13 -6.54 31.58 3.93
N THR A 14 -5.41 32.15 3.50
CA THR A 14 -4.37 31.36 2.82
C THR A 14 -3.55 30.68 3.91
N PRO A 15 -3.57 29.35 4.04
CA PRO A 15 -2.81 28.69 5.10
C PRO A 15 -1.32 29.02 4.94
N ASN A 16 -0.66 29.32 6.06
CA ASN A 16 0.74 29.66 6.11
C ASN A 16 1.56 28.46 5.58
N VAL A 17 2.74 28.70 4.99
CA VAL A 17 3.60 27.64 4.43
C VAL A 17 3.86 26.49 5.44
N PRO A 18 4.07 26.75 6.75
CA PRO A 18 4.19 25.69 7.76
C PRO A 18 2.92 24.85 7.91
N ASP A 19 1.73 25.45 7.80
CA ASP A 19 0.46 24.75 7.96
C ASP A 19 0.18 23.85 6.75
N LYS A 20 0.49 24.33 5.55
CA LYS A 20 0.40 23.53 4.31
C LYS A 20 1.36 22.34 4.33
N LEU A 21 2.58 22.55 4.80
CA LEU A 21 3.58 21.48 4.91
C LEU A 21 3.15 20.43 5.95
N GLN A 22 2.60 20.86 7.09
CA GLN A 22 2.07 19.95 8.11
C GLN A 22 0.89 19.13 7.58
N ALA A 23 -0.02 19.75 6.82
CA ALA A 23 -1.14 19.03 6.20
C ALA A 23 -0.65 17.96 5.22
N ILE A 24 0.32 18.28 4.35
CA ILE A 24 0.91 17.31 3.41
C ILE A 24 1.65 16.19 4.15
N LEU A 25 2.34 16.51 5.25
CA LEU A 25 3.02 15.49 6.05
C LEU A 25 2.02 14.56 6.76
N ALA A 26 0.90 15.10 7.25
CA ALA A 26 -0.18 14.31 7.84
C ALA A 26 -0.82 13.37 6.80
N GLU A 27 -1.08 13.88 5.60
CA GLU A 27 -1.57 13.10 4.46
C GLU A 27 -0.60 11.97 4.10
N TYR A 28 0.69 12.27 3.95
CA TYR A 28 1.72 11.26 3.70
C TYR A 28 1.77 10.18 4.80
N ASN A 29 1.71 10.57 6.07
CA ASN A 29 1.72 9.63 7.19
C ASN A 29 0.48 8.72 7.19
N ALA A 30 -0.70 9.26 6.86
CA ALA A 30 -1.93 8.48 6.74
C ALA A 30 -1.81 7.45 5.61
N LEU A 31 -1.32 7.86 4.43
CA LEU A 31 -1.10 6.96 3.30
C LEU A 31 -0.07 5.87 3.61
N ARG A 32 1.02 6.21 4.31
CA ARG A 32 2.02 5.23 4.75
C ARG A 32 1.46 4.24 5.75
N PHE A 33 0.64 4.70 6.69
CA PHE A 33 -0.07 3.82 7.61
C PHE A 33 -1.01 2.85 6.87
N GLU A 34 -1.72 3.34 5.85
CA GLU A 34 -2.58 2.50 5.03
C GLU A 34 -1.81 1.43 4.24
N ILE A 35 -0.65 1.79 3.65
CA ILE A 35 0.24 0.81 3.01
C ILE A 35 0.67 -0.27 4.01
N GLN A 36 1.09 0.12 5.23
CA GLN A 36 1.50 -0.83 6.26
C GLN A 36 0.36 -1.76 6.67
N ASN A 37 -0.85 -1.22 6.86
CA ASN A 37 -2.02 -2.01 7.21
C ASN A 37 -2.37 -3.02 6.10
N ARG A 38 -2.38 -2.58 4.84
CA ARG A 38 -2.64 -3.46 3.69
C ARG A 38 -1.56 -4.54 3.51
N SER A 39 -0.29 -4.19 3.74
CA SER A 39 0.80 -5.17 3.73
C SER A 39 0.67 -6.20 4.86
N LYS A 40 0.22 -5.79 6.05
CA LYS A 40 -0.08 -6.70 7.15
C LYS A 40 -1.24 -7.64 6.80
N SER A 41 -2.29 -7.13 6.17
CA SER A 41 -3.40 -7.95 5.66
C SER A 41 -2.92 -8.98 4.63
N GLN A 42 -2.02 -8.62 3.72
CA GLN A 42 -1.41 -9.59 2.79
C GLN A 42 -0.68 -10.72 3.51
N ASN A 43 0.07 -10.41 4.57
CA ASN A 43 0.76 -11.44 5.35
C ASN A 43 -0.24 -12.39 6.05
N HIS A 44 -1.33 -11.86 6.61
CA HIS A 44 -2.37 -12.70 7.20
C HIS A 44 -3.05 -13.63 6.18
N ILE A 45 -3.26 -13.15 4.95
CA ILE A 45 -3.78 -13.96 3.85
C ILE A 45 -2.83 -15.13 3.54
N LEU A 46 -1.52 -14.88 3.52
CA LEU A 46 -0.51 -15.93 3.33
C LEU A 46 -0.46 -16.92 4.50
N GLU A 47 -0.53 -16.44 5.73
CA GLU A 47 -0.58 -17.29 6.93
C GLU A 47 -1.79 -18.24 6.89
N ILE A 48 -2.97 -17.72 6.51
CA ILE A 48 -4.19 -18.51 6.38
C ILE A 48 -4.05 -19.56 5.27
N HIS A 49 -3.52 -19.19 4.10
CA HIS A 49 -3.29 -20.12 2.99
C HIS A 49 -2.33 -21.26 3.39
N ILE A 50 -1.24 -20.95 4.09
CA ILE A 50 -0.30 -21.97 4.60
C ILE A 50 -0.98 -22.89 5.63
N ALA A 51 -1.76 -22.32 6.56
CA ALA A 51 -2.50 -23.10 7.55
C ALA A 51 -3.53 -24.04 6.90
N MET A 52 -4.18 -23.56 5.84
CA MET A 52 -5.16 -24.32 5.07
C MET A 52 -4.49 -25.47 4.30
N LEU A 53 -3.35 -25.22 3.65
CA LEU A 53 -2.56 -26.28 2.99
C LEU A 53 -2.09 -27.34 4.00
N ALA A 54 -1.64 -26.93 5.18
CA ALA A 54 -1.26 -27.85 6.24
C ALA A 54 -2.45 -28.70 6.71
N PHE A 55 -3.64 -28.09 6.84
CA PHE A 55 -4.87 -28.79 7.18
C PHE A 55 -5.28 -29.80 6.10
N ILE A 56 -5.25 -29.42 4.82
CA ILE A 56 -5.50 -30.34 3.70
C ILE A 56 -4.50 -31.50 3.72
N SER A 57 -3.21 -31.22 3.91
CA SER A 57 -2.18 -32.25 3.98
C SER A 57 -2.46 -33.23 5.13
N GLY A 58 -2.85 -32.73 6.30
CA GLY A 58 -3.21 -33.56 7.44
C GLY A 58 -4.40 -34.49 7.14
N ILE A 59 -5.44 -33.97 6.50
CA ILE A 59 -6.61 -34.78 6.10
C ILE A 59 -6.20 -35.86 5.10
N ILE A 60 -5.40 -35.54 4.08
CA ILE A 60 -4.96 -36.52 3.08
C ILE A 60 -4.17 -37.65 3.74
N THR A 61 -3.31 -37.34 4.71
CA THR A 61 -2.54 -38.36 5.44
C THR A 61 -3.43 -39.25 6.31
N SER A 62 -4.45 -38.69 6.96
CA SER A 62 -5.36 -39.46 7.83
C SER A 62 -6.44 -40.23 7.07
N HIS A 63 -6.89 -39.71 5.92
CA HIS A 63 -8.01 -40.22 5.15
C HIS A 63 -7.70 -40.13 3.64
N PRO A 64 -6.88 -41.06 3.10
CA PRO A 64 -6.41 -41.02 1.72
C PRO A 64 -7.53 -41.15 0.68
N GLU A 65 -8.71 -41.63 1.06
CA GLU A 65 -9.90 -41.70 0.20
C GLU A 65 -10.35 -40.34 -0.33
N TYR A 66 -10.07 -39.24 0.40
CA TYR A 66 -10.42 -37.88 -0.01
C TYR A 66 -9.38 -37.21 -0.92
N LEU A 67 -8.24 -37.86 -1.20
CA LEU A 67 -7.14 -37.28 -1.98
C LEU A 67 -7.60 -36.75 -3.35
N LYS A 68 -8.46 -37.50 -4.05
CA LYS A 68 -8.98 -37.09 -5.37
C LYS A 68 -9.80 -35.81 -5.30
N LEU A 69 -10.58 -35.62 -4.23
CA LEU A 69 -11.43 -34.46 -4.04
C LEU A 69 -10.60 -33.24 -3.58
N LEU A 70 -9.65 -33.45 -2.67
CA LEU A 70 -8.80 -32.37 -2.12
C LEU A 70 -7.79 -31.83 -3.14
N ILE A 71 -7.24 -32.68 -4.02
CA ILE A 71 -6.34 -32.23 -5.11
C ILE A 71 -7.06 -31.26 -6.06
N LEU A 72 -8.37 -31.43 -6.27
CA LEU A 72 -9.16 -30.52 -7.11
C LEU A 72 -9.39 -29.16 -6.42
N ILE A 73 -9.45 -29.13 -5.09
CA ILE A 73 -9.70 -27.91 -4.30
C ILE A 73 -8.47 -27.00 -4.27
N ILE A 74 -7.27 -27.57 -4.19
CA ILE A 74 -6.00 -26.81 -4.11
C ILE A 74 -5.86 -25.73 -5.20
N PRO A 75 -6.01 -26.00 -6.51
CA PRO A 75 -5.87 -24.97 -7.54
C PRO A 75 -6.96 -23.89 -7.47
N ILE A 76 -8.18 -24.26 -7.07
CA ILE A 76 -9.29 -23.31 -6.92
C ILE A 76 -8.98 -22.34 -5.78
N GLU A 77 -8.59 -22.89 -4.64
CA GLU A 77 -8.27 -22.09 -3.47
C GLU A 77 -7.04 -21.20 -3.69
N SER A 78 -5.96 -21.77 -4.25
CA SER A 78 -4.75 -21.01 -4.58
C SER A 78 -5.04 -19.84 -5.53
N SER A 79 -5.97 -20.01 -6.47
CA SER A 79 -6.41 -18.94 -7.37
C SER A 79 -7.15 -17.80 -6.63
N ILE A 80 -8.00 -18.14 -5.66
CA ILE A 80 -8.73 -17.15 -4.83
C ILE A 80 -7.75 -16.35 -3.98
N PHE A 81 -6.83 -17.03 -3.28
CA PHE A 81 -5.81 -16.37 -2.46
C PHE A 81 -4.85 -15.53 -3.31
N GLY A 82 -4.46 -16.04 -4.49
CA GLY A 82 -3.65 -15.30 -5.46
C GLY A 82 -4.32 -14.01 -5.92
N LEU A 83 -5.61 -14.07 -6.28
CA LEU A 83 -6.37 -12.88 -6.69
C LEU A 83 -6.48 -11.86 -5.56
N TRP A 84 -6.73 -12.33 -4.33
CA TRP A 84 -6.87 -11.45 -3.18
C TRP A 84 -5.55 -10.78 -2.79
N TYR A 85 -4.45 -11.50 -2.91
CA TYR A 85 -3.10 -10.96 -2.75
C TYR A 85 -2.80 -9.86 -3.80
N LEU A 86 -3.13 -10.12 -5.06
CA LEU A 86 -2.97 -9.16 -6.16
C LEU A 86 -3.79 -7.89 -5.95
N PHE A 87 -5.04 -8.02 -5.47
CA PHE A 87 -5.89 -6.87 -5.18
C PHE A 87 -5.23 -5.91 -4.17
N HIS A 88 -4.68 -6.45 -3.08
CA HIS A 88 -3.94 -5.64 -2.11
C HIS A 88 -2.68 -5.03 -2.72
N LYS A 89 -2.00 -5.76 -3.62
CA LYS A 89 -0.78 -5.28 -4.27
C LYS A 89 -1.09 -4.07 -5.18
N PHE A 90 -2.15 -4.15 -5.97
CA PHE A 90 -2.59 -3.03 -6.80
C PHE A 90 -2.97 -1.81 -5.98
N SER A 91 -3.68 -1.99 -4.86
CA SER A 91 -4.01 -0.87 -3.97
C SER A 91 -2.76 -0.20 -3.38
N ILE A 92 -1.75 -0.99 -2.97
CA ILE A 92 -0.50 -0.44 -2.46
C ILE A 92 0.25 0.31 -3.57
N GLU A 93 0.26 -0.23 -4.78
CA GLU A 93 0.88 0.42 -5.94
C GLU A 93 0.19 1.74 -6.29
N GLU A 94 -1.15 1.78 -6.28
CA GLU A 94 -1.94 2.99 -6.50
C GLU A 94 -1.60 4.08 -5.48
N ILE A 95 -1.53 3.75 -4.19
CA ILE A 95 -1.11 4.69 -3.16
C ILE A 95 0.33 5.18 -3.41
N GLY A 96 1.23 4.27 -3.81
CA GLY A 96 2.61 4.64 -4.16
C GLY A 96 2.69 5.60 -5.35
N VAL A 97 1.88 5.37 -6.39
CA VAL A 97 1.77 6.25 -7.56
C VAL A 97 1.22 7.62 -7.15
N HIS A 98 0.22 7.66 -6.28
CA HIS A 98 -0.34 8.91 -5.76
C HIS A 98 0.69 9.71 -4.93
N ILE A 99 1.45 9.04 -4.05
CA ILE A 99 2.53 9.69 -3.29
C ILE A 99 3.55 10.33 -4.25
N LYS A 100 3.97 9.58 -5.28
CA LYS A 100 4.95 10.05 -6.26
C LYS A 100 4.43 11.19 -7.15
N ASN A 101 3.18 11.12 -7.57
CA ASN A 101 2.63 12.06 -8.56
C ASN A 101 2.03 13.32 -7.93
N GLU A 102 1.57 13.26 -6.68
CA GLU A 102 0.88 14.38 -6.03
C GLU A 102 1.59 14.89 -4.78
N ILE A 103 2.00 14.00 -3.87
CA ILE A 103 2.62 14.39 -2.58
C ILE A 103 4.05 14.91 -2.79
N GLU A 104 4.87 14.21 -3.57
CA GLU A 104 6.26 14.59 -3.83
C GLU A 104 6.36 15.98 -4.51
N PRO A 105 5.62 16.30 -5.60
CA PRO A 105 5.66 17.62 -6.22
C PRO A 105 5.19 18.74 -5.28
N ARG A 106 4.07 18.55 -4.58
CA ARG A 106 3.53 19.53 -3.61
C ARG A 106 4.53 19.83 -2.49
N THR A 107 5.27 18.80 -2.04
CA THR A 107 6.31 18.97 -1.02
C THR A 107 7.52 19.73 -1.58
N ASN A 108 7.96 19.38 -2.79
CA ASN A 108 9.11 20.02 -3.46
C ASN A 108 8.86 21.52 -3.73
N GLU A 109 7.63 21.89 -4.07
CA GLU A 109 7.23 23.29 -4.26
C GLU A 109 7.36 24.12 -2.97
N LEU A 110 7.09 23.52 -1.81
CA LEU A 110 7.12 24.20 -0.52
C LEU A 110 8.52 24.24 0.10
N VAL A 111 9.30 23.17 -0.04
CA VAL A 111 10.59 23.01 0.68
C VAL A 111 11.79 23.47 -0.16
N ARG A 112 11.60 23.78 -1.46
CA ARG A 112 12.66 24.17 -2.44
C ARG A 112 13.84 23.19 -2.56
N CYS A 113 13.73 22.03 -1.92
CA CYS A 113 14.65 20.91 -1.97
C CYS A 113 13.90 19.69 -2.47
N ARG A 114 14.61 18.76 -3.10
CA ARG A 114 14.03 17.49 -3.55
C ARG A 114 13.77 16.59 -2.33
N ALA A 115 12.53 16.59 -1.86
CA ALA A 115 12.03 15.65 -0.87
C ALA A 115 12.00 14.23 -1.47
N MET A 116 11.98 13.20 -0.60
CA MET A 116 11.82 11.78 -0.99
C MET A 116 12.87 11.20 -1.96
N LEU A 117 14.05 11.83 -2.11
CA LEU A 117 15.18 11.32 -2.91
C LEU A 117 15.60 9.87 -2.60
N TRP A 118 15.40 9.44 -1.35
CA TRP A 118 15.70 8.08 -0.89
C TRP A 118 14.88 7.03 -1.64
N GLU A 119 13.67 7.38 -2.08
CA GLU A 119 12.75 6.48 -2.80
C GLU A 119 13.24 6.24 -4.23
N GLY A 120 13.70 7.29 -4.92
CA GLY A 120 14.37 7.16 -6.22
C GLY A 120 15.70 6.39 -6.14
N TYR A 121 16.43 6.49 -5.02
CA TYR A 121 17.62 5.66 -4.78
C TYR A 121 17.26 4.18 -4.55
N ALA A 122 16.26 3.90 -3.71
CA ALA A 122 15.79 2.55 -3.44
C ALA A 122 15.32 1.84 -4.72
N ASN A 123 14.54 2.55 -5.55
CA ASN A 123 13.98 1.97 -6.78
C ASN A 123 15.09 1.58 -7.78
N ARG A 124 16.11 2.45 -7.97
CA ARG A 124 17.27 2.14 -8.82
C ARG A 124 18.07 0.91 -8.34
N LYS A 125 18.18 0.71 -7.02
CA LYS A 125 18.88 -0.44 -6.45
C LYS A 125 18.11 -1.75 -6.74
N ILE A 126 16.78 -1.72 -6.65
CA ILE A 126 15.92 -2.85 -6.97
C ILE A 126 16.04 -3.23 -8.45
N THR A 127 15.95 -2.26 -9.36
CA THR A 127 16.07 -2.50 -10.82
C THR A 127 17.41 -3.16 -11.16
N LYS A 128 18.52 -2.62 -10.65
CA LYS A 128 19.85 -3.20 -10.86
C LYS A 128 19.98 -4.61 -10.30
N SER A 129 19.37 -4.87 -9.14
CA SER A 129 19.36 -6.20 -8.54
C SER A 129 18.64 -7.20 -9.43
N LEU A 130 17.47 -6.84 -9.95
CA LEU A 130 16.68 -7.69 -10.84
C LEU A 130 17.43 -7.99 -12.15
N GLU A 131 18.00 -6.97 -12.79
CA GLU A 131 18.81 -7.14 -14.01
C GLU A 131 19.99 -8.10 -13.78
N SER A 132 20.65 -8.03 -12.61
CA SER A 132 21.76 -8.92 -12.28
C SER A 132 21.35 -10.39 -12.06
N THR A 133 20.13 -10.62 -11.59
CA THR A 133 19.57 -11.97 -11.37
C THR A 133 19.13 -12.59 -12.69
N PHE A 134 18.47 -11.83 -13.57
CA PHE A 134 18.05 -12.31 -14.89
C PHE A 134 19.22 -12.63 -15.82
N LYS A 135 20.37 -11.96 -15.66
CA LYS A 135 21.57 -12.24 -16.46
C LYS A 135 22.32 -13.52 -16.04
N LYS A 136 21.93 -14.15 -14.92
CA LYS A 136 22.54 -15.37 -14.39
C LYS A 136 21.73 -16.64 -14.66
N ILE A 137 20.53 -16.51 -15.23
CA ILE A 137 19.64 -17.60 -15.66
C ILE A 137 19.80 -17.76 -17.16
#